data_AF-K9WI42-F1
#
_entry.id   AF-K9WI42-F1
#
_cell.length_a   1.000
_cell.length_b   1.000
_cell.length_c   1.000
_cell.angle_alpha   90.00
_cell.angle_beta   90.00
_cell.angle_gamma   90.00
#
_symmetry.space_group_name_H-M   'P 1'
#
loop_
_entity.id
_entity.type
_entity.pdbx_description
1 polymer ?
#
loop_
_entity_poly.entity_id
_entity_poly.type
_entity_poly.pdbx_seq_one_letter_code
_entity_poly.pdbx_strand_id
1 'polypeptide(L)'
;MFWTKSRTTLITFCIAFFVGLFLSVVPLQVIAQPSNLQVQGQSGNRQSPAWFTLRLKDERRPLPGRREPAAGRGCGANVPNLPLTALSPETNLGFTIAAYPKFFFYIPQMSATAVKFTLLQEDDNKVYEKTFPSSRISGIFDLRLPDDKSLPPLVVGKNYHWYFQITCPQLGSGDIYVDGWVQRVSRGGQNNLWYDSVATLAEKRRLNPDDSALAAAWENLLRSEGLDKIASQPLMGSLRGEKP
;
A
#
# COMPACT_ATOMS: atom_id res chain seq x y z
N MET A 1 -59.95 39.50 -24.12
CA MET A 1 -59.33 39.69 -22.80
C MET A 1 -60.40 39.38 -21.74
N PHE A 2 -60.10 38.51 -20.77
CA PHE A 2 -60.93 38.08 -19.62
C PHE A 2 -62.27 37.32 -19.83
N TRP A 3 -62.11 36.00 -19.97
CA TRP A 3 -62.78 34.96 -19.15
C TRP A 3 -62.53 35.20 -17.63
N THR A 4 -63.28 34.71 -16.63
CA THR A 4 -64.62 34.06 -16.46
C THR A 4 -64.87 33.87 -14.95
N LYS A 5 -66.13 33.72 -14.48
CA LYS A 5 -66.39 33.11 -13.16
C LYS A 5 -67.80 32.48 -13.00
N SER A 6 -67.87 31.14 -12.99
CA SER A 6 -68.83 30.29 -12.25
C SER A 6 -68.41 28.83 -12.52
N ARG A 7 -67.98 27.95 -11.61
CA ARG A 7 -68.33 27.57 -10.22
C ARG A 7 -69.51 26.57 -10.09
N THR A 8 -69.10 25.30 -9.91
CA THR A 8 -69.62 24.27 -8.96
C THR A 8 -70.83 23.35 -9.26
N THR A 9 -70.59 22.05 -8.97
CA THR A 9 -71.53 21.01 -8.45
C THR A 9 -72.31 20.18 -9.50
N LEU A 10 -71.91 18.93 -9.80
CA LEU A 10 -72.34 17.61 -9.20
C LEU A 10 -73.86 17.31 -9.41
N ILE A 11 -74.38 16.11 -9.71
CA ILE A 11 -73.89 14.71 -9.55
C ILE A 11 -74.67 13.71 -10.47
N THR A 12 -73.97 12.71 -11.04
CA THR A 12 -74.31 11.26 -11.23
C THR A 12 -75.69 10.77 -11.78
N PHE A 13 -75.68 9.94 -12.85
CA PHE A 13 -75.91 8.46 -12.76
C PHE A 13 -75.77 7.67 -14.09
N CYS A 14 -75.34 6.40 -13.97
CA CYS A 14 -75.49 5.25 -14.88
C CYS A 14 -75.05 5.33 -16.36
N ILE A 15 -73.85 4.80 -16.69
CA ILE A 15 -73.53 4.26 -18.03
C ILE A 15 -72.82 2.88 -17.92
N ALA A 16 -73.39 1.91 -18.64
CA ALA A 16 -72.84 0.68 -19.22
C ALA A 16 -71.85 -0.26 -18.47
N PHE A 17 -72.30 -1.51 -18.31
CA PHE A 17 -71.69 -2.70 -18.94
C PHE A 17 -70.31 -2.50 -19.61
N PHE A 18 -69.27 -3.24 -19.18
CA PHE A 18 -68.30 -3.86 -20.10
C PHE A 18 -67.58 -5.07 -19.51
N VAL A 19 -67.34 -6.05 -20.39
CA VAL A 19 -66.67 -7.34 -20.14
C VAL A 19 -65.16 -7.13 -19.89
N GLY A 20 -64.54 -7.91 -19.00
CA GLY A 20 -63.09 -7.84 -18.80
C GLY A 20 -62.51 -8.92 -17.88
N LEU A 21 -61.96 -9.97 -18.48
CA LEU A 21 -61.18 -11.03 -17.83
C LEU A 21 -59.93 -10.44 -17.12
N PHE A 22 -59.80 -10.61 -15.80
CA PHE A 22 -58.53 -10.37 -15.10
C PHE A 22 -58.23 -11.49 -14.09
N LEU A 23 -57.28 -12.35 -14.45
CA LEU A 23 -56.59 -13.25 -13.53
C LEU A 23 -55.55 -12.43 -12.76
N SER A 24 -55.80 -12.14 -11.48
CA SER A 24 -54.80 -11.50 -10.61
C SER A 24 -54.52 -12.31 -9.34
N VAL A 25 -53.44 -13.08 -9.43
CA VAL A 25 -52.43 -13.34 -8.40
C VAL A 25 -52.92 -13.74 -6.99
N VAL A 26 -52.81 -15.05 -6.69
CA VAL A 26 -52.79 -15.53 -5.30
C VAL A 26 -51.49 -15.05 -4.63
N PRO A 27 -51.53 -14.39 -3.46
CA PRO A 27 -50.31 -14.01 -2.75
C PRO A 27 -49.63 -15.24 -2.15
N LEU A 28 -48.36 -15.48 -2.51
CA LEU A 28 -47.52 -16.44 -1.78
C LEU A 28 -47.32 -15.94 -0.34
N GLN A 29 -47.90 -16.65 0.63
CA GLN A 29 -47.48 -16.52 2.02
C GLN A 29 -46.19 -17.31 2.21
N VAL A 30 -45.06 -16.61 2.28
CA VAL A 30 -43.76 -17.21 2.62
C VAL A 30 -43.76 -17.56 4.11
N ILE A 31 -44.00 -18.83 4.42
CA ILE A 31 -43.88 -19.36 5.78
C ILE A 31 -42.38 -19.47 6.10
N ALA A 32 -41.83 -18.45 6.75
CA ALA A 32 -40.49 -18.50 7.30
C ALA A 32 -40.46 -19.44 8.53
N GLN A 33 -40.00 -20.68 8.34
CA GLN A 33 -39.66 -21.57 9.45
C GLN A 33 -38.35 -21.10 10.09
N PRO A 34 -38.25 -21.03 11.44
CA PRO A 34 -36.98 -20.78 12.10
C PRO A 34 -36.12 -22.04 12.05
N SER A 35 -35.14 -22.07 11.14
CA SER A 35 -34.06 -23.06 11.17
C SER A 35 -33.28 -22.91 12.47
N ASN A 36 -33.38 -23.88 13.38
CA ASN A 36 -32.49 -23.98 14.53
C ASN A 36 -31.07 -24.33 14.06
N LEU A 37 -30.32 -23.31 13.64
CA LEU A 37 -28.88 -23.43 13.40
C LEU A 37 -28.17 -23.52 14.76
N GLN A 38 -27.89 -24.76 15.18
CA GLN A 38 -26.98 -25.00 16.29
C GLN A 38 -25.58 -24.49 15.89
N VAL A 39 -25.16 -23.39 16.50
CA VAL A 39 -23.80 -22.87 16.35
C VAL A 39 -22.85 -23.77 17.13
N GLN A 40 -22.36 -24.84 16.48
CA GLN A 40 -21.15 -25.51 16.93
C GLN A 40 -19.98 -24.54 16.80
N GLY A 41 -19.35 -24.20 17.93
CA GLY A 41 -18.28 -23.22 17.97
C GLY A 41 -17.05 -23.65 17.18
N GLN A 42 -16.83 -23.02 16.03
CA GLN A 42 -15.54 -23.07 15.33
C GLN A 42 -14.67 -21.87 15.74
N SER A 43 -13.50 -22.18 16.28
CA SER A 43 -12.51 -21.18 16.67
C SER A 43 -11.92 -20.45 15.46
N GLY A 44 -12.16 -19.14 15.38
CA GLY A 44 -11.19 -18.15 14.89
C GLY A 44 -10.61 -18.31 13.47
N ASN A 45 -11.43 -18.49 12.42
CA ASN A 45 -10.92 -18.38 11.05
C ASN A 45 -10.76 -16.90 10.60
N ARG A 46 -9.59 -16.31 10.86
CA ARG A 46 -9.25 -14.93 10.46
C ARG A 46 -8.86 -14.89 8.98
N GLN A 47 -9.87 -14.97 8.10
CA GLN A 47 -9.67 -14.98 6.66
C GLN A 47 -8.99 -13.69 6.19
N SER A 48 -7.78 -13.82 5.65
CA SER A 48 -7.07 -12.69 5.04
C SER A 48 -7.85 -12.19 3.81
N PRO A 49 -7.93 -10.87 3.55
CA PRO A 49 -8.73 -10.35 2.45
C PRO A 49 -8.27 -10.87 1.08
N ALA A 50 -9.17 -10.98 0.11
CA ALA A 50 -8.91 -11.64 -1.19
C ALA A 50 -7.71 -11.09 -2.00
N TRP A 51 -7.26 -9.85 -1.77
CA TRP A 51 -6.04 -9.32 -2.41
C TRP A 51 -4.74 -10.00 -1.91
N PHE A 52 -4.81 -10.75 -0.80
CA PHE A 52 -3.69 -11.44 -0.17
C PHE A 52 -3.34 -12.79 -0.84
N THR A 53 -4.16 -13.30 -1.76
CA THR A 53 -3.99 -14.66 -2.35
C THR A 53 -3.26 -14.70 -3.69
N LEU A 54 -3.07 -13.57 -4.37
CA LEU A 54 -2.28 -13.49 -5.61
C LEU A 54 -0.78 -13.37 -5.34
N ARG A 55 -0.21 -14.32 -4.58
CA ARG A 55 1.25 -14.50 -4.50
C ARG A 55 1.71 -15.52 -5.53
N LEU A 56 1.93 -15.04 -6.74
CA LEU A 56 2.85 -15.74 -7.64
C LEU A 56 4.27 -15.56 -7.11
N LYS A 57 4.94 -16.67 -6.82
CA LYS A 57 6.37 -16.69 -6.52
C LYS A 57 7.09 -16.27 -7.79
N ASP A 58 7.70 -15.09 -7.80
CA ASP A 58 8.43 -14.62 -8.97
C ASP A 58 9.61 -15.55 -9.24
N GLU A 59 9.63 -16.17 -10.42
CA GLU A 59 10.66 -17.12 -10.84
C GLU A 59 11.91 -16.41 -11.41
N ARG A 60 11.89 -15.07 -11.51
CA ARG A 60 13.04 -14.30 -11.95
C ARG A 60 14.19 -14.41 -10.96
N ARG A 61 15.41 -14.43 -11.50
CA ARG A 61 16.64 -14.50 -10.72
C ARG A 61 16.76 -13.26 -9.82
N PRO A 62 17.17 -13.41 -8.54
CA PRO A 62 17.53 -12.28 -7.69
C PRO A 62 18.54 -11.35 -8.36
N LEU A 63 18.36 -10.05 -8.18
CA LEU A 63 19.34 -9.05 -8.57
C LEU A 63 20.28 -8.73 -7.40
N PRO A 64 21.53 -8.28 -7.66
CA PRO A 64 22.42 -7.81 -6.61
C PRO A 64 21.78 -6.65 -5.83
N GLY A 65 21.84 -6.73 -4.50
CA GLY A 65 21.35 -5.66 -3.63
C GLY A 65 21.41 -6.04 -2.15
N ARG A 66 21.24 -5.05 -1.28
CA ARG A 66 21.40 -5.19 0.17
C ARG A 66 20.21 -4.60 0.88
N ARG A 67 19.36 -5.46 1.45
CA ARG A 67 18.22 -5.04 2.28
C ARG A 67 18.62 -4.61 3.68
N GLU A 68 19.77 -5.06 4.17
CA GLU A 68 20.42 -4.61 5.40
C GLU A 68 21.89 -4.27 5.08
N PRO A 69 22.50 -3.25 5.73
CA PRO A 69 23.91 -2.92 5.56
C PRO A 69 24.83 -4.10 5.87
N ALA A 70 26.04 -4.05 5.29
CA ALA A 70 27.10 -4.96 5.68
C ALA A 70 27.43 -4.81 7.18
N ALA A 71 27.80 -5.90 7.84
CA ALA A 71 28.13 -5.92 9.26
C ALA A 71 29.35 -5.02 9.57
N GLY A 72 29.10 -3.81 10.07
CA GLY A 72 30.16 -2.89 10.45
C GLY A 72 29.67 -1.48 10.73
N ARG A 73 29.80 -1.05 11.99
CA ARG A 73 29.62 0.32 12.49
C ARG A 73 28.22 0.90 12.30
N GLY A 74 27.38 0.80 13.33
CA GLY A 74 26.16 1.60 13.39
C GLY A 74 26.44 3.06 13.72
N CYS A 75 25.43 3.90 13.53
CA CYS A 75 25.55 5.36 13.52
C CYS A 75 25.38 5.97 14.93
N GLY A 76 26.33 5.71 15.82
CA GLY A 76 26.38 6.24 17.20
C GLY A 76 26.66 5.17 18.26
N ALA A 77 26.59 5.55 19.54
CA ALA A 77 26.92 4.67 20.68
C ALA A 77 25.79 3.71 21.10
N ASN A 78 24.53 4.02 20.77
CA ASN A 78 23.35 3.25 21.16
C ASN A 78 22.61 2.77 19.90
N VAL A 79 23.25 1.89 19.13
CA VAL A 79 22.67 1.32 17.91
C VAL A 79 21.71 0.20 18.33
N PRO A 80 20.42 0.24 17.94
CA PRO A 80 19.49 -0.85 18.22
C PRO A 80 19.95 -2.17 17.60
N ASN A 81 19.49 -3.30 18.15
CA ASN A 81 19.73 -4.63 17.57
C ASN A 81 19.10 -4.84 16.18
N LEU A 82 18.34 -3.86 15.67
CA LEU A 82 17.79 -3.83 14.32
C LEU A 82 18.60 -2.84 13.47
N PRO A 83 19.20 -3.28 12.34
CA PRO A 83 19.93 -2.39 11.44
C PRO A 83 18.97 -1.53 10.62
N LEU A 84 19.53 -0.63 9.79
CA LEU A 84 18.78 -0.04 8.67
C LEU A 84 18.23 -1.17 7.81
N THR A 85 16.95 -1.16 7.48
CA THR A 85 16.34 -2.23 6.66
C THR A 85 15.45 -1.65 5.56
N ALA A 86 15.68 -2.04 4.31
CA ALA A 86 14.77 -1.75 3.20
C ALA A 86 13.61 -2.75 3.17
N LEU A 87 12.38 -2.24 3.00
CA LEU A 87 11.21 -3.06 2.77
C LEU A 87 11.12 -3.37 1.26
N SER A 88 12.00 -4.25 0.80
CA SER A 88 12.06 -4.79 -0.57
C SER A 88 11.99 -6.33 -0.56
N PRO A 89 11.65 -6.99 -1.69
CA PRO A 89 11.55 -8.45 -1.75
C PRO A 89 12.90 -9.14 -1.55
N GLU A 90 12.91 -10.43 -1.17
CA GLU A 90 14.15 -11.19 -0.98
C GLU A 90 15.01 -11.27 -2.25
N THR A 91 14.40 -11.16 -3.43
CA THR A 91 15.06 -11.11 -4.74
C THR A 91 15.80 -9.80 -5.02
N ASN A 92 15.68 -8.80 -4.13
CA ASN A 92 15.97 -7.38 -4.33
C ASN A 92 15.22 -6.69 -5.49
N LEU A 93 14.43 -7.40 -6.31
CA LEU A 93 13.67 -6.85 -7.42
C LEU A 93 12.18 -6.83 -7.07
N GLY A 94 11.62 -5.63 -6.89
CA GLY A 94 10.18 -5.43 -6.72
C GLY A 94 9.53 -4.84 -7.97
N PHE A 95 8.27 -5.21 -8.23
CA PHE A 95 7.48 -4.63 -9.32
C PHE A 95 6.54 -3.55 -8.82
N THR A 96 6.22 -2.61 -9.71
CA THR A 96 5.17 -1.63 -9.50
C THR A 96 4.41 -1.32 -10.78
N ILE A 97 3.14 -0.93 -10.68
CA ILE A 97 2.41 -0.30 -11.80
C ILE A 97 2.51 1.23 -11.77
N ALA A 98 2.90 1.81 -10.63
CA ALA A 98 3.00 3.24 -10.42
C ALA A 98 4.07 3.88 -11.33
N ALA A 99 3.75 5.04 -11.90
CA ALA A 99 4.73 5.89 -12.59
C ALA A 99 5.78 6.47 -11.63
N TYR A 100 5.38 6.67 -10.38
CA TYR A 100 6.15 7.28 -9.30
C TYR A 100 5.95 6.46 -8.01
N PRO A 101 6.64 5.31 -7.87
CA PRO A 101 6.49 4.42 -6.73
C PRO A 101 6.81 5.08 -5.37
N LYS A 102 6.33 4.42 -4.32
CA LYS A 102 6.79 4.61 -2.94
C LYS A 102 7.79 3.52 -2.55
N PHE A 103 8.87 3.93 -1.92
CA PHE A 103 9.84 3.05 -1.26
C PHE A 103 9.65 3.14 0.25
N PHE A 104 10.02 2.10 0.98
CA PHE A 104 9.81 2.00 2.43
C PHE A 104 11.08 1.54 3.12
N PHE A 105 11.44 2.19 4.22
CA PHE A 105 12.68 1.94 4.95
C PHE A 105 12.43 1.98 6.46
N TYR A 106 12.90 0.97 7.19
CA TYR A 106 13.04 1.04 8.64
C TYR A 106 14.34 1.76 8.98
N ILE A 107 14.23 2.88 9.70
CA ILE A 107 15.35 3.66 10.22
C ILE A 107 15.45 3.37 11.73
N PRO A 108 16.57 2.79 12.22
CA PRO A 108 16.84 2.65 13.64
C PRO A 108 17.03 4.01 14.32
N GLN A 109 16.85 4.07 15.64
CA GLN A 109 17.26 5.23 16.42
C GLN A 109 18.78 5.44 16.30
N MET A 110 19.20 6.55 15.72
CA MET A 110 20.62 6.83 15.45
C MET A 110 20.97 8.32 15.34
N SER A 111 22.26 8.62 15.38
CA SER A 111 22.83 9.98 15.26
C SER A 111 23.09 10.39 13.81
N ALA A 112 22.21 10.01 12.88
CA ALA A 112 22.29 10.38 11.47
C ALA A 112 21.95 11.85 11.26
N THR A 113 22.71 12.54 10.41
CA THR A 113 22.43 13.95 10.05
C THR A 113 21.57 14.06 8.81
N ALA A 114 21.80 13.20 7.82
CA ALA A 114 21.04 13.16 6.59
C ALA A 114 20.78 11.73 6.09
N VAL A 115 19.70 11.61 5.33
CA VAL A 115 19.35 10.46 4.47
C VAL A 115 19.44 10.94 3.03
N LYS A 116 20.07 10.18 2.14
CA LYS A 116 20.08 10.44 0.69
C LYS A 116 19.47 9.26 -0.05
N PHE A 117 18.52 9.54 -0.92
CA PHE A 117 17.96 8.57 -1.86
C PHE A 117 18.43 8.90 -3.27
N THR A 118 18.95 7.89 -3.97
CA THR A 118 19.43 8.01 -5.35
C THR A 118 18.78 6.90 -6.19
N LEU A 119 18.35 7.23 -7.41
CA LEU A 119 17.78 6.29 -8.39
C LEU A 119 18.58 6.35 -9.69
N LEU A 120 19.06 5.20 -10.15
CA LEU A 120 19.83 5.01 -11.37
C LEU A 120 19.05 4.16 -12.38
N GLN A 121 19.40 4.27 -13.67
CA GLN A 121 19.07 3.28 -14.69
C GLN A 121 20.05 2.09 -14.65
N GLU A 122 19.80 1.05 -15.46
CA GLU A 122 20.67 -0.14 -15.59
C GLU A 122 22.09 0.16 -16.11
N ASP A 123 22.30 1.35 -16.70
CA ASP A 123 23.58 1.87 -17.20
C ASP A 123 24.24 2.84 -16.21
N ASP A 124 23.88 2.76 -14.93
CA ASP A 124 24.27 3.64 -13.82
C ASP A 124 23.95 5.13 -14.00
N ASN A 125 23.21 5.52 -15.05
CA ASN A 125 22.81 6.92 -15.25
C ASN A 125 21.82 7.38 -14.18
N LYS A 126 22.18 8.42 -13.44
CA LYS A 126 21.38 8.99 -12.35
C LYS A 126 20.11 9.67 -12.87
N VAL A 127 18.95 9.12 -12.48
CA VAL A 127 17.61 9.60 -12.83
C VAL A 127 17.08 10.57 -11.78
N TYR A 128 17.35 10.28 -10.51
CA TYR A 128 16.86 11.07 -9.38
C TYR A 128 17.83 11.02 -8.21
N GLU A 129 17.90 12.13 -7.46
CA GLU A 129 18.62 12.19 -6.20
C GLU A 129 17.95 13.22 -5.28
N LYS A 130 17.81 12.88 -4.00
CA LYS A 130 17.34 13.82 -2.98
C LYS A 130 17.91 13.50 -1.61
N THR A 131 18.34 14.54 -0.91
CA THR A 131 18.76 14.50 0.49
C THR A 131 17.65 15.00 1.40
N PHE A 132 17.52 14.39 2.56
CA PHE A 132 16.51 14.65 3.58
C PHE A 132 17.24 14.81 4.93
N PRO A 133 16.90 15.81 5.77
CA PRO A 133 17.40 15.87 7.13
C PRO A 133 16.84 14.67 7.92
N SER A 134 17.69 14.01 8.71
CA SER A 134 17.33 12.76 9.42
C SER A 134 17.58 12.82 10.93
N SER A 135 17.68 14.01 11.50
CA SER A 135 18.02 14.17 12.91
C SER A 135 16.91 13.60 13.81
N ARG A 136 17.24 12.56 14.57
CA ARG A 136 16.39 11.91 15.59
C ARG A 136 15.10 11.25 15.07
N ILE A 137 15.03 10.85 13.80
CA ILE A 137 13.92 10.02 13.30
C ILE A 137 14.18 8.53 13.52
N SER A 138 13.14 7.75 13.79
CA SER A 138 13.19 6.28 13.91
C SER A 138 11.82 5.68 13.57
N GLY A 139 11.80 4.44 13.08
CA GLY A 139 10.59 3.75 12.61
C GLY A 139 10.58 3.52 11.10
N ILE A 140 9.45 3.06 10.56
CA ILE A 140 9.27 2.77 9.14
C ILE A 140 8.73 4.02 8.42
N PHE A 141 9.50 4.58 7.49
CA PHE A 141 9.10 5.74 6.70
C PHE A 141 8.85 5.36 5.24
N ASP A 142 7.96 6.11 4.55
CA ASP A 142 7.86 6.06 3.09
C ASP A 142 8.58 7.23 2.40
N LEU A 143 9.10 6.97 1.22
CA LEU A 143 9.66 7.95 0.29
C LEU A 143 8.91 7.81 -1.04
N ARG A 144 8.21 8.87 -1.44
CA ARG A 144 7.52 8.96 -2.74
C ARG A 144 8.41 9.67 -3.75
N LEU A 145 8.56 9.11 -4.94
CA LEU A 145 9.15 9.82 -6.07
C LEU A 145 8.25 11.02 -6.46
N PRO A 146 8.82 12.21 -6.74
CA PRO A 146 8.04 13.37 -7.15
C PRO A 146 7.39 13.11 -8.51
N ASP A 147 6.13 13.53 -8.65
CA ASP A 147 5.35 13.52 -9.88
C ASP A 147 5.31 14.89 -10.58
N ASP A 148 6.38 15.67 -10.36
CA ASP A 148 6.61 16.99 -10.95
C ASP A 148 7.70 16.96 -12.04
N LYS A 149 8.06 18.13 -12.58
CA LYS A 149 9.02 18.27 -13.69
C LYS A 149 10.46 17.84 -13.36
N SER A 150 10.80 17.57 -12.10
CA SER A 150 12.12 17.10 -11.70
C SER A 150 12.40 15.64 -12.05
N LEU A 151 11.37 14.85 -12.38
CA LEU A 151 11.50 13.43 -12.64
C LEU A 151 10.52 12.95 -13.73
N PRO A 152 11.00 12.45 -14.89
CA PRO A 152 10.13 11.74 -15.82
C PRO A 152 9.58 10.44 -15.18
N PRO A 153 8.36 10.00 -15.56
CA PRO A 153 7.77 8.79 -15.01
C PRO A 153 8.60 7.55 -15.37
N LEU A 154 8.68 6.58 -14.46
CA LEU A 154 9.42 5.34 -14.73
C LEU A 154 8.86 4.63 -15.96
N VAL A 155 9.75 4.16 -16.83
CA VAL A 155 9.41 3.50 -18.09
C VAL A 155 9.04 2.05 -17.83
N VAL A 156 7.93 1.60 -18.42
CA VAL A 156 7.49 0.21 -18.30
C VAL A 156 8.53 -0.73 -18.94
N GLY A 157 8.92 -1.77 -18.22
CA GLY A 157 9.90 -2.77 -18.67
C GLY A 157 11.36 -2.43 -18.39
N LYS A 158 11.71 -1.22 -17.92
CA LYS A 158 13.07 -0.88 -17.48
C LYS A 158 13.25 -1.16 -15.99
N ASN A 159 14.36 -1.76 -15.59
CA ASN A 159 14.77 -1.80 -14.18
C ASN A 159 15.45 -0.47 -13.80
N TYR A 160 15.38 -0.15 -12.52
CA TYR A 160 16.05 1.01 -11.92
C TYR A 160 16.67 0.58 -10.58
N HIS A 161 17.95 0.91 -10.37
CA HIS A 161 18.67 0.64 -9.13
C HIS A 161 18.47 1.82 -8.17
N TRP A 162 17.87 1.59 -7.01
CA TRP A 162 17.78 2.59 -5.95
C TRP A 162 18.80 2.33 -4.85
N TYR A 163 19.31 3.41 -4.27
CA TYR A 163 20.18 3.43 -3.10
C TYR A 163 19.57 4.33 -2.04
N PHE A 164 19.60 3.89 -0.79
CA PHE A 164 19.20 4.67 0.38
C PHE A 164 20.36 4.70 1.37
N GLN A 165 21.00 5.87 1.47
CA GLN A 165 22.26 6.09 2.18
C GLN A 165 22.03 6.98 3.41
N ILE A 166 22.69 6.64 4.52
CA ILE A 166 22.68 7.41 5.77
C ILE A 166 24.04 8.07 5.94
N THR A 167 24.04 9.40 6.05
CA THR A 167 25.22 10.18 6.39
C THR A 167 25.43 10.19 7.90
N CYS A 168 26.56 9.66 8.34
CA CYS A 168 26.94 9.49 9.74
C CYS A 168 28.25 10.23 10.04
N PRO A 169 28.22 11.39 10.71
CA PRO A 169 29.42 12.20 10.94
C PRO A 169 30.56 11.46 11.66
N GLN A 170 30.24 10.43 12.44
CA GLN A 170 31.20 9.63 13.19
C GLN A 170 31.88 8.51 12.37
N LEU A 171 31.41 8.22 11.15
CA LEU A 171 31.89 7.10 10.33
C LEU A 171 32.80 7.53 9.16
N GLY A 172 33.04 8.84 8.99
CA GLY A 172 33.86 9.37 7.90
C GLY A 172 33.22 9.09 6.54
N SER A 173 33.96 8.44 5.62
CA SER A 173 33.48 8.03 4.30
C SER A 173 32.64 6.75 4.28
N GLY A 174 32.40 6.12 5.45
CA GLY A 174 31.57 4.93 5.58
C GLY A 174 30.08 5.25 5.69
N ASP A 175 29.44 5.67 4.60
CA ASP A 175 27.98 5.80 4.54
C ASP A 175 27.31 4.42 4.71
N ILE A 176 26.38 4.32 5.67
CA ILE A 176 25.56 3.13 5.86
C ILE A 176 24.48 3.13 4.77
N TYR A 177 24.37 2.08 3.96
CA TYR A 177 23.36 2.04 2.91
C TYR A 177 22.65 0.70 2.76
N VAL A 178 21.47 0.78 2.16
CA VAL A 178 20.68 -0.33 1.61
C VAL A 178 20.31 0.01 0.16
N ASP A 179 20.17 -1.01 -0.67
CA ASP A 179 19.98 -0.85 -2.12
C ASP A 179 19.19 -2.02 -2.72
N GLY A 180 18.61 -1.80 -3.89
CA GLY A 180 17.85 -2.79 -4.62
C GLY A 180 17.18 -2.22 -5.86
N TRP A 181 16.22 -2.97 -6.41
CA TRP A 181 15.70 -2.72 -7.75
C TRP A 181 14.19 -2.52 -7.77
N VAL A 182 13.75 -1.68 -8.71
CA VAL A 182 12.34 -1.56 -9.10
C VAL A 182 12.20 -1.69 -10.61
N GLN A 183 11.20 -2.44 -11.06
CA GLN A 183 10.75 -2.40 -12.45
C GLN A 183 9.29 -1.99 -12.51
N ARG A 184 8.99 -0.99 -13.35
CA ARG A 184 7.60 -0.66 -13.66
C ARG A 184 7.03 -1.65 -14.67
N VAL A 185 5.85 -2.20 -14.40
CA VAL A 185 5.17 -3.20 -15.24
C VAL A 185 3.79 -2.71 -15.68
N SER A 186 3.21 -3.36 -16.69
CA SER A 186 1.84 -3.09 -17.13
C SER A 186 0.82 -3.73 -16.18
N ARG A 187 -0.41 -3.16 -16.15
CA ARG A 187 -1.46 -3.52 -15.17
C ARG A 187 -2.07 -4.93 -15.34
N GLY A 188 -1.67 -5.66 -16.39
CA GLY A 188 -2.09 -7.05 -16.65
C GLY A 188 -0.97 -8.08 -16.48
N GLY A 189 0.21 -7.69 -16.01
CA GLY A 189 1.32 -8.61 -15.78
C GLY A 189 1.10 -9.48 -14.54
N GLN A 190 1.43 -10.77 -14.65
CA GLN A 190 1.38 -11.76 -13.57
C GLN A 190 2.59 -11.61 -12.61
N ASN A 191 2.79 -10.39 -12.08
CA ASN A 191 3.94 -10.04 -11.25
C ASN A 191 3.49 -9.71 -9.82
N ASN A 192 4.29 -10.06 -8.82
CA ASN A 192 4.10 -9.61 -7.44
C ASN A 192 4.33 -8.08 -7.35
N LEU A 193 3.25 -7.29 -7.30
CA LEU A 193 3.29 -5.83 -7.21
C LEU A 193 3.66 -5.37 -5.80
N TRP A 194 4.88 -5.70 -5.36
CA TRP A 194 5.37 -5.49 -4.00
C TRP A 194 5.20 -4.04 -3.54
N TYR A 195 5.71 -3.08 -4.32
CA TYR A 195 5.69 -1.67 -3.91
C TYR A 195 4.27 -1.12 -3.80
N ASP A 196 3.37 -1.48 -4.72
CA ASP A 196 1.94 -1.10 -4.64
C ASP A 196 1.23 -1.77 -3.44
N SER A 197 1.59 -3.01 -3.12
CA SER A 197 0.99 -3.80 -2.02
C SER A 197 1.39 -3.24 -0.65
N VAL A 198 2.70 -3.02 -0.44
CA VAL A 198 3.23 -2.37 0.77
C VAL A 198 2.66 -0.96 0.91
N ALA A 199 2.64 -0.18 -0.17
CA ALA A 199 2.09 1.18 -0.15
C ALA A 199 0.61 1.21 0.23
N THR A 200 -0.21 0.34 -0.35
CA THR A 200 -1.66 0.26 -0.10
C THR A 200 -1.94 -0.17 1.34
N LEU A 201 -1.19 -1.14 1.85
CA LEU A 201 -1.38 -1.66 3.20
C LEU A 201 -0.89 -0.70 4.28
N ALA A 202 0.25 -0.05 4.05
CA ALA A 202 0.77 1.02 4.91
C ALA A 202 -0.24 2.17 5.03
N GLU A 203 -0.81 2.63 3.91
CA GLU A 203 -1.80 3.71 3.91
C GLU A 203 -3.06 3.31 4.70
N LYS A 204 -3.60 2.11 4.47
CA LYS A 204 -4.76 1.60 5.22
C LYS A 204 -4.48 1.52 6.71
N ARG A 205 -3.29 1.06 7.13
CA ARG A 205 -2.89 0.96 8.54
C ARG A 205 -2.68 2.34 9.19
N ARG A 206 -2.16 3.33 8.46
CA ARG A 206 -2.08 4.73 8.94
C ARG A 206 -3.46 5.33 9.19
N LEU A 207 -4.43 5.05 8.31
CA LEU A 207 -5.80 5.55 8.42
C LEU A 207 -6.64 4.82 9.48
N ASN A 208 -6.28 3.58 9.84
CA ASN A 208 -7.02 2.72 10.77
C ASN A 208 -6.02 2.03 11.74
N PRO A 209 -5.38 2.77 12.67
CA PRO A 209 -4.28 2.24 13.49
C PRO A 209 -4.71 1.11 14.43
N ASP A 210 -5.97 1.14 14.89
CA ASP A 210 -6.55 0.14 15.82
C ASP A 210 -7.10 -1.11 15.10
N ASP A 211 -7.09 -1.14 13.76
CA ASP A 211 -7.53 -2.31 12.99
C ASP A 211 -6.51 -3.44 13.10
N SER A 212 -6.81 -4.35 14.04
CA SER A 212 -6.02 -5.55 14.30
C SER A 212 -5.87 -6.50 13.09
N ALA A 213 -6.77 -6.47 12.11
CA ALA A 213 -6.68 -7.28 10.90
C ALA A 213 -5.71 -6.65 9.87
N LEU A 214 -5.71 -5.31 9.74
CA LEU A 214 -4.68 -4.60 8.99
C LEU A 214 -3.29 -4.74 9.64
N ALA A 215 -3.22 -4.77 10.98
CA ALA A 215 -1.97 -5.04 11.69
C ALA A 215 -1.42 -6.44 11.38
N ALA A 216 -2.26 -7.48 11.44
CA ALA A 216 -1.87 -8.85 11.10
C ALA A 216 -1.51 -9.02 9.61
N ALA A 217 -2.23 -8.36 8.70
CA ALA A 217 -1.90 -8.37 7.28
C ALA A 217 -0.53 -7.75 7.00
N TRP A 218 -0.17 -6.67 7.70
CA TRP A 218 1.14 -6.02 7.60
C TRP A 218 2.26 -6.95 8.06
N GLU A 219 2.10 -7.58 9.22
CA GLU A 219 3.09 -8.54 9.74
C GLU A 219 3.27 -9.75 8.83
N ASN A 220 2.18 -10.31 8.29
CA ASN A 220 2.23 -11.45 7.38
C ASN A 220 2.87 -11.10 6.03
N LEU A 221 2.68 -9.86 5.52
CA LEU A 221 3.33 -9.39 4.30
C LEU A 221 4.85 -9.23 4.48
N LEU A 222 5.27 -8.62 5.59
CA LEU A 222 6.69 -8.42 5.87
C LEU A 222 7.40 -9.75 6.20
N ARG A 223 6.79 -10.61 7.03
CA ARG A 223 7.32 -11.94 7.35
C ARG A 223 7.56 -12.80 6.11
N SER A 224 6.74 -12.65 5.07
CA SER A 224 6.92 -13.45 3.84
C SER A 224 8.11 -13.09 2.97
N GLU A 225 8.75 -11.94 3.22
CA GLU A 225 10.03 -11.57 2.62
C GLU A 225 11.15 -11.56 3.69
N GLY A 226 10.99 -12.27 4.81
CA GLY A 226 12.00 -12.30 5.87
C GLY A 226 12.21 -10.98 6.63
N LEU A 227 11.22 -10.09 6.62
CA LEU A 227 11.24 -8.78 7.29
C LEU A 227 10.49 -8.81 8.65
N ASP A 228 10.40 -9.98 9.28
CA ASP A 228 9.66 -10.19 10.55
C ASP A 228 10.17 -9.31 11.69
N LYS A 229 11.50 -9.15 11.82
CA LYS A 229 12.15 -8.39 12.89
C LYS A 229 11.74 -6.92 12.95
N ILE A 230 11.39 -6.33 11.80
CA ILE A 230 10.95 -4.94 11.69
C ILE A 230 9.43 -4.80 11.62
N ALA A 231 8.66 -5.89 11.55
CA ALA A 231 7.24 -5.84 11.24
C ALA A 231 6.37 -5.17 12.31
N SER A 232 6.84 -5.17 13.56
CA SER A 232 6.22 -4.50 14.71
C SER A 232 6.69 -3.04 14.91
N GLN A 233 7.64 -2.55 14.11
CA GLN A 233 8.16 -1.20 14.23
C GLN A 233 7.11 -0.15 13.81
N PRO A 234 7.11 1.05 14.43
CA PRO A 234 6.08 2.04 14.18
C PRO A 234 6.10 2.52 12.72
N LEU A 235 4.94 2.48 12.08
CA LEU A 235 4.75 3.02 10.74
C LEU A 235 4.58 4.55 10.82
N MET A 236 5.67 5.25 10.52
CA MET A 236 5.76 6.71 10.53
C MET A 236 5.15 7.29 9.25
N GLY A 237 5.27 8.61 9.06
CA GLY A 237 4.87 9.30 7.84
C GLY A 237 5.91 9.21 6.72
N SER A 238 5.82 10.12 5.76
CA SER A 238 6.80 10.24 4.67
C SER A 238 8.02 11.06 5.07
N LEU A 239 9.19 10.69 4.55
CA LEU A 239 10.38 11.53 4.60
C LEU A 239 10.10 12.82 3.83
N ARG A 240 10.16 13.96 4.54
CA ARG A 240 9.97 15.29 3.95
C ARG A 240 11.34 15.90 3.73
N GLY A 241 11.64 16.27 2.50
CA GLY A 241 12.75 17.18 2.25
C GLY A 241 12.35 18.56 2.75
N GLU A 242 13.32 19.34 3.21
CA GLU A 242 13.10 20.78 3.33
C GLU A 242 12.69 21.33 1.96
N LYS A 243 11.75 22.28 1.97
CA LYS A 243 11.51 23.12 0.80
C LYS A 243 12.62 24.18 0.80
N PRO A 244 13.36 24.36 -0.31
CA PRO A 244 14.32 25.45 -0.43
C PRO A 244 13.63 26.82 -0.38
#